data_AF-W2BXT7-F1
#
_entry.id   AF-W2BXT7-F1
#
_cell.length_a   1.000
_cell.length_b   1.000
_cell.length_c   1.000
_cell.angle_alpha   90.00
_cell.angle_beta   90.00
_cell.angle_gamma   90.00
#
_symmetry.space_group_name_H-M   'P 1'
#
loop_
_entity.id
_entity.type
_entity.pdbx_description
1 polymer ?
#
loop_
_entity_poly.entity_id
_entity_poly.type
_entity_poly.pdbx_seq_one_letter_code
_entity_poly.pdbx_strand_id
1 'polypeptide(L)'
;MNNYNDGWVDDPELKHENEYKQFFDPRYLRPEQQSLLQERNIVLAVVFSIITIGIYYIYWMNRTANTIKIIDGDYSGAALETVFFFLIPFYRLYWVYTRSKKLSETANQKWHYHRIQDESVPYLIVSIFVTDLVVIAIMQNDLNRFSRDLRSIQRGS
;
A
#
# COMPACT_ATOMS: atom_id res chain seq x y z
N MET A 1 39.82 16.14 -1.75
CA MET A 1 38.66 16.03 -0.86
C MET A 1 37.43 16.27 -1.71
N ASN A 2 36.76 15.20 -2.15
CA ASN A 2 35.57 15.32 -2.97
C ASN A 2 34.41 15.79 -2.09
N ASN A 3 33.83 16.91 -2.50
CA ASN A 3 32.67 17.54 -1.89
C ASN A 3 31.44 16.66 -2.18
N TYR A 4 31.10 15.77 -1.24
CA TYR A 4 29.83 15.04 -1.23
C TYR A 4 28.74 16.05 -0.83
N ASN A 5 28.29 16.81 -1.82
CA ASN A 5 27.12 17.66 -1.70
C ASN A 5 25.89 16.83 -2.11
N ASP A 6 25.50 15.91 -1.24
CA ASP A 6 24.41 14.97 -1.48
C ASP A 6 23.07 15.62 -1.14
N GLY A 7 22.61 16.57 -1.97
CA GLY A 7 21.18 16.86 -2.19
C GLY A 7 20.26 17.15 -0.99
N TRP A 8 20.75 17.35 0.23
CA TRP A 8 19.94 17.78 1.36
C TRP A 8 19.69 19.28 1.22
N VAL A 9 18.60 19.61 0.53
CA VAL A 9 17.91 20.87 0.79
C VAL A 9 17.34 20.73 2.20
N ASP A 10 17.78 21.58 3.13
CA ASP A 10 17.29 21.67 4.52
C ASP A 10 15.84 22.22 4.55
N ASP A 11 14.94 21.59 3.81
CA ASP A 11 13.51 21.82 3.88
C ASP A 11 12.93 20.91 4.98
N PRO A 12 12.34 21.48 6.05
CA PRO A 12 11.72 20.72 7.12
C PRO A 12 10.69 19.69 6.61
N GLU A 13 9.97 19.99 5.53
CA GLU A 13 8.97 19.08 4.96
C GLU A 13 9.62 17.84 4.34
N LEU A 14 10.70 18.03 3.56
CA LEU A 14 11.45 16.92 2.94
C LEU A 14 12.13 16.03 3.99
N LYS A 15 12.50 16.59 5.14
CA LYS A 15 13.05 15.83 6.25
C LYS A 15 12.02 14.87 6.85
N HIS A 16 10.80 15.33 7.10
CA HIS A 16 9.70 14.49 7.59
C HIS A 16 9.29 13.43 6.57
N GLU A 17 9.28 13.77 5.28
CA GLU A 17 8.93 12.82 4.22
C GLU A 17 9.94 11.68 4.07
N ASN A 18 11.22 11.91 4.39
CA ASN A 18 12.32 10.94 4.20
C ASN A 18 12.76 10.23 5.48
N GLU A 19 12.13 10.53 6.62
CA GLU A 19 12.50 10.01 7.93
C GLU A 19 12.55 8.47 7.98
N TYR A 20 11.61 7.80 7.31
CA TYR A 20 11.58 6.34 7.17
C TYR A 20 12.89 5.70 6.67
N LYS A 21 13.70 6.41 5.87
CA LYS A 21 14.96 5.89 5.33
C LYS A 21 15.98 5.56 6.40
N GLN A 22 15.88 6.21 7.57
CA GLN A 22 16.81 6.00 8.69
C GLN A 22 16.40 4.80 9.57
N PHE A 23 15.10 4.50 9.63
CA PHE A 23 14.54 3.44 10.48
C PHE A 23 14.41 2.10 9.76
N PHE A 24 14.62 2.07 8.45
CA PHE A 24 14.32 0.91 7.64
C PHE A 24 15.43 0.55 6.66
N ASP A 25 16.01 -0.64 6.86
CA ASP A 25 16.95 -1.26 5.92
C ASP A 25 16.29 -2.48 5.25
N PRO A 26 16.07 -2.44 3.92
CA PRO A 26 15.45 -3.52 3.15
C PRO A 26 16.13 -4.89 3.27
N ARG A 27 17.40 -4.95 3.68
CA ARG A 27 18.15 -6.23 3.85
C ARG A 27 17.63 -7.08 5.00
N TYR A 28 16.97 -6.46 5.98
CA TYR A 28 16.40 -7.15 7.14
C TYR A 28 14.90 -7.47 6.97
N LEU A 29 14.36 -7.31 5.75
CA LEU A 29 13.00 -7.75 5.44
C LEU A 29 12.88 -9.27 5.64
N ARG A 30 11.91 -9.67 6.46
CA ARG A 30 11.53 -11.08 6.55
C ARG A 30 11.11 -11.59 5.17
N PRO A 31 11.26 -12.90 4.88
CA PRO A 31 10.83 -13.49 3.60
C PRO A 31 9.40 -13.11 3.22
N GLU A 32 8.50 -13.04 4.20
CA GLU A 32 7.10 -12.66 4.01
C GLU A 32 6.92 -11.19 3.59
N GLN A 33 7.80 -10.30 4.07
CA GLN A 33 7.78 -8.87 3.78
C GLN A 33 8.46 -8.51 2.45
N GLN A 34 9.15 -9.44 1.79
CA GLN A 34 9.75 -9.19 0.47
C GLN A 34 8.71 -8.77 -0.57
N SER A 35 7.45 -9.19 -0.39
CA SER A 35 6.32 -8.76 -1.23
C SER A 35 6.03 -7.25 -1.19
N LEU A 36 6.48 -6.53 -0.15
CA LEU A 36 6.40 -5.07 -0.06
C LEU A 36 7.29 -4.38 -1.09
N LEU A 37 8.36 -5.05 -1.51
CA LEU A 37 9.22 -4.60 -2.60
C LEU A 37 8.62 -4.96 -3.97
N GLN A 38 7.37 -5.43 -4.09
CA GLN A 38 6.78 -5.77 -5.37
C GLN A 38 5.78 -4.70 -5.82
N GLU A 39 6.15 -3.95 -6.86
CA GLU A 39 5.23 -3.07 -7.57
C GLU A 39 4.26 -3.87 -8.44
N ARG A 40 3.03 -3.37 -8.61
CA ARG A 40 2.02 -3.97 -9.50
C ARG A 40 1.48 -2.93 -10.46
N ASN A 41 1.41 -3.29 -11.74
CA ASN A 41 0.86 -2.39 -12.75
C ASN A 41 -0.68 -2.33 -12.62
N ILE A 42 -1.18 -1.17 -12.19
CA ILE A 42 -2.59 -0.92 -11.95
C ILE A 42 -3.38 -0.97 -13.26
N VAL A 43 -2.82 -0.47 -14.36
CA VAL A 43 -3.46 -0.47 -15.69
C VAL A 43 -3.68 -1.92 -16.15
N LEU A 44 -2.65 -2.76 -16.06
CA LEU A 44 -2.78 -4.17 -16.39
C LEU A 44 -3.79 -4.87 -15.47
N ALA A 45 -3.79 -4.54 -14.18
CA ALA A 45 -4.73 -5.13 -13.24
C ALA A 45 -6.19 -4.80 -13.59
N VAL A 46 -6.48 -3.54 -13.92
CA VAL A 46 -7.82 -3.11 -14.37
C VAL A 46 -8.20 -3.80 -15.69
N VAL A 47 -7.29 -3.84 -16.67
CA VAL A 47 -7.55 -4.51 -17.96
C VAL A 47 -7.85 -6.00 -17.75
N PHE A 48 -7.06 -6.70 -16.94
CA PHE A 48 -7.31 -8.11 -16.64
C PHE A 48 -8.60 -8.32 -15.85
N SER A 49 -8.96 -7.42 -14.93
CA SER A 49 -10.25 -7.45 -14.25
C SER A 49 -11.42 -7.37 -15.23
N ILE A 50 -11.31 -6.60 -16.31
CA ILE A 50 -12.35 -6.51 -17.34
C ILE A 50 -12.37 -7.78 -18.20
N ILE A 51 -11.21 -8.21 -18.71
CA ILE A 51 -11.08 -9.40 -19.61
C ILE A 51 -11.59 -10.67 -18.92
N THR A 52 -11.32 -10.82 -17.62
CA THR A 52 -11.70 -12.00 -16.84
C THR A 52 -13.08 -11.87 -16.18
N ILE A 53 -13.86 -10.84 -16.52
CA ILE A 53 -15.20 -10.59 -15.98
C ILE A 53 -15.18 -10.57 -14.44
N GLY A 54 -14.21 -9.85 -13.87
CA GLY A 54 -14.08 -9.64 -12.44
C GLY A 54 -13.35 -10.76 -11.67
N ILE A 55 -13.01 -11.90 -12.27
CA ILE A 55 -12.27 -12.96 -11.54
C ILE A 55 -10.88 -12.46 -11.10
N TYR A 56 -10.15 -11.79 -12.00
CA TYR A 56 -8.86 -11.21 -11.67
C TYR A 56 -8.98 -10.10 -10.60
N TYR A 57 -10.11 -9.38 -10.55
CA TYR A 57 -10.36 -8.38 -9.50
C TYR A 57 -10.34 -9.01 -8.10
N ILE A 58 -10.95 -10.18 -7.91
CA ILE A 58 -10.96 -10.89 -6.62
C ILE A 58 -9.53 -11.24 -6.19
N TYR A 59 -8.73 -11.79 -7.12
CA TYR A 59 -7.32 -12.08 -6.87
C TYR A 59 -6.53 -10.82 -6.50
N TRP A 60 -6.71 -9.74 -7.27
CA TRP A 60 -6.00 -8.49 -7.06
C TRP A 60 -6.36 -7.83 -5.72
N MET A 61 -7.64 -7.81 -5.36
CA MET A 61 -8.11 -7.32 -4.07
C MET A 61 -7.49 -8.11 -2.92
N ASN A 62 -7.52 -9.44 -2.98
CA ASN A 62 -6.91 -10.30 -1.96
C ASN A 62 -5.41 -10.03 -1.83
N ARG A 63 -4.70 -9.87 -2.94
CA ARG A 63 -3.26 -9.59 -2.94
C ARG A 63 -2.93 -8.21 -2.37
N THR A 64 -3.72 -7.20 -2.68
CA THR A 64 -3.61 -5.85 -2.12
C THR A 64 -3.84 -5.88 -0.62
N ALA A 65 -4.92 -6.52 -0.17
CA ALA A 65 -5.24 -6.73 1.24
C ALA A 65 -4.11 -7.41 2.03
N ASN A 66 -3.57 -8.50 1.48
CA ASN A 66 -2.43 -9.21 2.05
C ASN A 66 -1.21 -8.31 2.22
N THR A 67 -0.94 -7.46 1.23
CA THR A 67 0.21 -6.55 1.27
C THR A 67 0.05 -5.55 2.43
N ILE A 68 -1.15 -4.98 2.61
CA ILE A 68 -1.45 -4.08 3.72
C ILE A 68 -1.26 -4.79 5.08
N LYS A 69 -1.70 -6.04 5.21
CA LYS A 69 -1.49 -6.82 6.44
C LYS A 69 0.00 -7.07 6.72
N ILE A 70 0.79 -7.34 5.69
CA ILE A 70 2.23 -7.53 5.79
C ILE A 70 2.95 -6.25 6.23
N ILE A 71 2.50 -5.06 5.78
CA ILE A 71 2.99 -3.77 6.31
C ILE A 71 2.70 -3.67 7.81
N ASP A 72 1.56 -4.20 8.26
CA ASP A 72 1.20 -4.24 9.68
C ASP A 72 1.92 -5.32 10.49
N GLY A 73 2.67 -6.21 9.84
CA GLY A 73 3.27 -7.37 10.48
C GLY A 73 2.26 -8.46 10.83
N ASP A 74 1.07 -8.43 10.22
CA ASP A 74 0.06 -9.47 10.29
C ASP A 74 0.19 -10.41 9.07
N TYR A 75 0.50 -11.67 9.35
CA TYR A 75 0.78 -12.71 8.37
C TYR A 75 -0.34 -13.75 8.25
N SER A 76 -1.49 -13.53 8.90
CA SER A 76 -2.63 -14.45 8.90
C SER A 76 -3.32 -14.61 7.53
N GLY A 77 -2.93 -13.80 6.53
CA GLY A 77 -3.52 -13.80 5.20
C GLY A 77 -4.90 -13.12 5.13
N ALA A 78 -5.30 -12.68 3.96
CA ALA A 78 -6.51 -11.89 3.70
C ALA A 78 -7.63 -12.70 3.02
N ALA A 79 -7.46 -14.02 2.88
CA ALA A 79 -8.40 -14.91 2.20
C ALA A 79 -9.80 -14.86 2.84
N LEU A 80 -9.88 -15.01 4.17
CA LEU A 80 -11.15 -14.95 4.91
C LEU A 80 -11.86 -13.60 4.73
N GLU A 81 -11.09 -12.51 4.77
CA GLU A 81 -11.65 -11.17 4.57
C GLU A 81 -12.18 -10.96 3.16
N THR A 82 -11.49 -11.54 2.17
CA THR A 82 -11.94 -11.52 0.78
C THR A 82 -13.24 -12.30 0.61
N VAL A 83 -13.40 -13.44 1.30
CA VAL A 83 -14.66 -14.18 1.30
C VAL A 83 -15.79 -13.34 1.93
N PHE A 84 -15.54 -12.73 3.09
CA PHE A 84 -16.53 -11.87 3.75
C PHE A 84 -16.90 -10.62 2.93
N PHE A 85 -15.95 -10.07 2.16
CA PHE A 85 -16.19 -8.96 1.24
C PHE A 85 -17.30 -9.23 0.22
N PHE A 86 -17.38 -10.46 -0.31
CA PHE A 86 -18.40 -10.81 -1.30
C PHE A 86 -19.65 -11.45 -0.69
N LEU A 87 -19.52 -12.14 0.46
CA LEU A 87 -20.63 -12.88 1.07
C LEU A 87 -21.53 -12.00 1.95
N ILE A 88 -20.96 -11.02 2.65
CA ILE A 88 -21.68 -10.21 3.64
C ILE A 88 -22.05 -8.85 3.04
N PRO A 89 -23.36 -8.53 2.91
CA PRO A 89 -23.77 -7.22 2.44
C PRO A 89 -23.26 -6.13 3.39
N PHE A 90 -22.85 -4.98 2.84
CA PHE A 90 -22.28 -3.82 3.56
C PHE A 90 -20.93 -4.04 4.26
N TYR A 91 -20.45 -5.28 4.45
CA TYR A 91 -19.10 -5.53 4.99
C TYR A 91 -18.01 -4.88 4.13
N ARG A 92 -18.26 -4.77 2.83
CA ARG A 92 -17.43 -4.02 1.88
C ARG A 92 -17.10 -2.59 2.31
N LEU A 93 -18.08 -1.83 2.80
CA LEU A 93 -17.87 -0.45 3.26
C LEU A 93 -17.00 -0.42 4.51
N TYR A 94 -17.29 -1.31 5.46
CA TYR A 94 -16.47 -1.49 6.67
C TYR A 94 -15.03 -1.87 6.32
N TRP A 95 -14.86 -2.78 5.36
CA TRP A 95 -13.57 -3.27 4.92
C TRP A 95 -12.75 -2.15 4.28
N VAL A 96 -13.34 -1.39 3.35
CA VAL A 96 -12.69 -0.24 2.71
C VAL A 96 -12.21 0.74 3.76
N TYR A 97 -13.10 1.22 4.63
CA TYR A 97 -12.75 2.18 5.67
C TYR A 97 -11.60 1.70 6.57
N THR A 98 -11.73 0.50 7.11
CA THR A 98 -10.76 -0.06 8.06
C THR A 98 -9.40 -0.30 7.39
N ARG A 99 -9.38 -0.75 6.14
CA ARG A 99 -8.13 -1.07 5.43
C ARG A 99 -7.40 0.17 4.97
N SER A 100 -8.12 1.18 4.51
CA SER A 100 -7.55 2.48 4.16
C SER A 100 -6.90 3.14 5.36
N LYS A 101 -7.61 3.18 6.48
CA LYS A 101 -7.12 3.76 7.73
C LYS A 101 -5.92 2.97 8.27
N LYS A 102 -6.00 1.65 8.24
CA LYS A 102 -4.90 0.79 8.68
C LYS A 102 -3.65 0.96 7.80
N LEU A 103 -3.81 1.13 6.48
CA LEU A 103 -2.68 1.39 5.59
C LEU A 103 -1.95 2.69 5.95
N SER A 104 -2.67 3.79 6.16
CA SER A 104 -2.07 5.08 6.51
C SER A 104 -1.47 5.08 7.92
N GLU A 105 -2.20 4.59 8.92
CA GLU A 105 -1.74 4.51 10.31
C GLU A 105 -0.49 3.63 10.43
N THR A 106 -0.50 2.44 9.82
CA THR A 106 0.63 1.53 9.90
C THR A 106 1.84 2.10 9.15
N ALA A 107 1.66 2.67 7.96
CA ALA A 107 2.76 3.28 7.21
C ALA A 107 3.41 4.44 8.00
N ASN A 108 2.60 5.27 8.64
CA ASN A 108 3.10 6.37 9.47
C ASN A 108 3.73 5.85 10.78
N GLN A 109 2.99 5.10 11.59
CA GLN A 109 3.42 4.74 12.95
C GLN A 109 4.51 3.66 13.00
N LYS A 110 4.46 2.66 12.11
CA LYS A 110 5.44 1.56 12.13
C LYS A 110 6.62 1.80 11.20
N TRP A 111 6.41 2.53 10.11
CA TRP A 111 7.42 2.71 9.07
C TRP A 111 7.92 4.14 8.96
N HIS A 112 7.41 5.09 9.77
CA HIS A 112 7.75 6.52 9.69
C HIS A 112 7.57 7.09 8.27
N TYR A 113 6.67 6.50 7.49
CA TYR A 113 6.42 6.82 6.09
C TYR A 113 5.23 7.77 5.98
N HIS A 114 5.51 9.07 6.06
CA HIS A 114 4.50 10.13 6.08
C HIS A 114 3.90 10.51 4.71
N ARG A 115 4.34 9.84 3.62
CA ARG A 115 3.85 10.11 2.26
C ARG A 115 2.48 9.50 1.98
N ILE A 116 2.04 8.51 2.76
CA ILE A 116 0.68 7.97 2.69
C ILE A 116 -0.17 8.69 3.73
N GLN A 117 -1.13 9.49 3.26
CA GLN A 117 -2.06 10.21 4.12
C GLN A 117 -3.29 9.36 4.44
N ASP A 118 -4.01 9.72 5.50
CA ASP A 118 -5.28 9.09 5.84
C ASP A 118 -6.40 9.57 4.90
N GLU A 119 -6.57 8.84 3.81
CA GLU A 119 -7.61 9.05 2.81
C GLU A 119 -8.82 8.11 3.03
N SER A 120 -8.99 7.57 4.23
CA SER A 120 -10.04 6.58 4.54
C SER A 120 -11.46 7.09 4.29
N VAL A 121 -11.74 8.37 4.58
CA VAL A 121 -13.05 9.00 4.36
C VAL A 121 -13.29 9.28 2.87
N PRO A 122 -12.35 9.91 2.12
CA PRO A 122 -12.46 10.03 0.67
C PRO A 122 -12.63 8.68 -0.05
N TYR A 123 -11.88 7.65 0.35
CA TYR A 123 -12.00 6.31 -0.24
C TYR A 123 -13.36 5.67 0.05
N LEU A 124 -13.93 5.89 1.24
CA LEU A 124 -15.27 5.44 1.58
C LEU A 124 -16.34 6.12 0.70
N ILE A 125 -16.21 7.43 0.46
CA ILE A 125 -17.13 8.18 -0.42
C ILE A 125 -17.03 7.63 -1.85
N VAL A 126 -15.83 7.40 -2.38
CA VAL A 126 -15.62 6.83 -3.72
C VAL A 126 -16.19 5.41 -3.83
N SER A 127 -16.09 4.58 -2.79
CA SER A 127 -16.67 3.23 -2.73
C SER A 127 -18.20 3.25 -2.89
N ILE A 128 -18.87 4.26 -2.33
CA ILE A 128 -20.34 4.38 -2.38
C ILE A 128 -20.82 4.81 -3.77
N PHE A 129 -20.09 5.72 -4.44
CA PHE A 129 -20.56 6.36 -5.68
C PHE A 129 -19.95 5.82 -6.98
N VAL A 130 -18.75 5.22 -6.93
CA VAL A 130 -18.00 4.85 -8.14
C VAL A 130 -17.97 3.34 -8.30
N THR A 131 -16.97 2.64 -7.73
CA THR A 131 -16.85 1.17 -7.69
C THR A 131 -15.63 0.82 -6.82
N ASP A 132 -15.66 -0.29 -6.09
CA ASP A 132 -14.54 -0.76 -5.25
C ASP A 132 -13.24 -1.00 -6.04
N LEU A 133 -13.34 -1.22 -7.36
CA LEU A 133 -12.22 -1.30 -8.29
C LEU A 133 -11.30 -0.07 -8.20
N VAL A 134 -11.88 1.13 -8.11
CA VAL A 134 -11.12 2.38 -8.02
C VAL A 134 -10.42 2.49 -6.67
N VAL A 135 -11.08 2.07 -5.60
CA VAL A 135 -10.48 2.07 -4.25
C VAL A 135 -9.27 1.15 -4.20
N ILE A 136 -9.38 -0.07 -4.75
CA ILE A 136 -8.26 -1.01 -4.83
C ILE A 136 -7.14 -0.45 -5.73
N ALA A 137 -7.47 0.24 -6.82
CA ALA A 137 -6.49 0.92 -7.66
C ALA A 137 -5.70 1.99 -6.89
N ILE A 138 -6.38 2.81 -6.10
CA ILE A 138 -5.72 3.85 -5.31
C ILE A 138 -4.84 3.23 -4.21
N MET A 139 -5.36 2.25 -3.45
CA MET A 139 -4.55 1.53 -2.45
C MET A 139 -3.31 0.89 -3.08
N GLN A 140 -3.44 0.30 -4.28
CA GLN A 140 -2.31 -0.27 -5.00
C GLN A 140 -1.31 0.79 -5.44
N ASN A 141 -1.76 2.00 -5.80
CA ASN A 141 -0.88 3.13 -6.10
C ASN A 141 -0.05 3.55 -4.88
N ASP A 142 -0.68 3.64 -3.71
CA ASP A 142 -0.03 3.98 -2.45
C ASP A 142 1.02 2.91 -2.07
N LEU A 143 0.64 1.63 -2.18
CA LEU A 143 1.57 0.52 -2.00
C LEU A 143 2.73 0.54 -3.00
N ASN A 144 2.48 0.91 -4.27
CA ASN A 144 3.52 1.02 -5.28
C ASN A 144 4.47 2.19 -5.01
N ARG A 145 3.97 3.33 -4.50
CA ARG A 145 4.81 4.45 -4.05
C ARG A 145 5.73 3.99 -2.91
N PHE A 146 5.16 3.37 -1.90
CA PHE A 146 5.91 2.78 -0.80
C PHE A 146 6.97 1.79 -1.31
N SER A 147 6.59 0.87 -2.18
CA SER A 147 7.50 -0.13 -2.77
C SER A 147 8.67 0.49 -3.54
N ARG A 148 8.42 1.50 -4.36
CA ARG A 148 9.45 2.22 -5.12
C ARG A 148 10.46 2.90 -4.20
N ASP A 149 9.96 3.52 -3.15
CA ASP A 149 10.77 4.19 -2.16
C ASP A 149 11.63 3.19 -1.39
N LEU A 150 11.08 2.05 -0.97
CA LEU A 150 11.85 0.97 -0.35
C LEU A 150 12.95 0.42 -1.28
N ARG A 151 12.64 0.21 -2.55
CA ARG A 151 13.61 -0.24 -3.57
C ARG A 151 14.70 0.80 -3.85
N SER A 152 14.41 2.09 -3.67
CA SER A 152 15.41 3.15 -3.86
C SER A 152 16.48 3.09 -2.78
N ILE A 153 16.10 2.79 -1.53
CA ILE A 153 17.03 2.58 -0.41
C ILE A 153 17.91 1.36 -0.70
N GLN A 154 17.30 0.25 -1.14
CA GLN A 154 18.04 -0.99 -1.42
C GLN A 154 19.10 -0.84 -2.52
N ARG A 155 18.83 0.01 -3.53
CA ARG A 155 19.77 0.25 -4.64
C ARG A 155 20.83 1.31 -4.34
N GLY A 156 20.60 2.14 -3.33
CA GLY A 156 21.51 3.21 -2.90
C GLY A 156 22.49 2.82 -1.81
N SER A 157 22.37 1.62 -1.21
CA SER A 157 23.32 1.06 -0.22
C SER A 157 24.32 0.10 -0.86
#